data_AF-A0A8S2G7G8-F1
#
_entry.id   AF-A0A8S2G7G8-F1
#
_cell.length_a   1.000
_cell.length_b   1.000
_cell.length_c   1.000
_cell.angle_alpha   90.00
_cell.angle_beta   90.00
_cell.angle_gamma   90.00
#
_symmetry.space_group_name_H-M   'P 1'
#
loop_
_entity.id
_entity.type
_entity.pdbx_description
1 polymer ?
#
loop_
_entity_poly.entity_id
_entity_poly.type
_entity_poly.pdbx_seq_one_letter_code
_entity_poly.pdbx_strand_id
1 'polypeptide(L)'
;VCTDNSPIYLNDDELYNMHECTLQMYRQNKICAKNAFNLKLLEYLPAILGRKGKISNVENDENIITTFQSVGATLDASAKIYAARIDSLYYETIKAQTLLKSNELQHREDIRIAETNRNTNHSSDDDGEDQDNID
;
A
#
# COMPACT_ATOMS: atom_id res chain seq x y z
N VAL A 1 22.61 -11.21 -8.94
CA VAL A 1 22.92 -9.85 -8.47
C VAL A 1 22.17 -9.65 -7.16
N CYS A 2 22.77 -10.06 -6.05
CA CYS A 2 22.25 -9.69 -4.74
C CYS A 2 22.69 -8.25 -4.53
N THR A 3 21.79 -7.29 -4.73
CA THR A 3 22.08 -5.91 -4.37
C THR A 3 22.35 -5.91 -2.87
N ASP A 4 23.57 -5.56 -2.51
CA ASP A 4 24.00 -5.18 -1.18
C ASP A 4 23.23 -3.92 -0.77
N ASN A 5 21.93 -4.09 -0.53
CA ASN A 5 21.06 -3.13 0.14
C ASN A 5 21.27 -3.32 1.64
N SER A 6 22.53 -3.28 2.09
CA SER A 6 22.81 -3.11 3.50
C SER A 6 22.10 -1.81 3.92
N PRO A 7 21.09 -1.88 4.81
CA PRO A 7 20.39 -0.69 5.24
C PRO A 7 21.42 0.28 5.79
N ILE A 8 21.35 1.55 5.38
CA ILE A 8 22.20 2.66 5.85
C ILE A 8 22.46 2.45 7.35
N TYR A 9 23.71 2.14 7.73
CA TYR A 9 24.01 1.73 9.10
C TYR A 9 23.65 2.86 10.08
N LEU A 10 22.50 2.74 10.75
CA LEU A 10 22.18 3.54 11.93
C LEU A 10 23.24 3.22 12.99
N ASN A 11 23.73 4.25 13.66
CA ASN A 11 24.55 4.05 14.85
C ASN A 11 23.69 3.42 15.97
N ASP A 12 24.33 2.96 17.04
CA ASP A 12 23.67 2.19 18.09
C ASP A 12 22.55 2.99 18.78
N ASP A 13 22.76 4.28 18.99
CA ASP A 13 21.82 5.22 19.62
C ASP A 13 20.59 5.47 18.72
N GLU A 14 20.83 5.72 17.45
CA GLU A 14 19.78 5.93 16.46
C GLU A 14 18.95 4.66 16.26
N LEU A 15 19.59 3.49 16.27
CA LEU A 15 18.90 2.22 16.18
C LEU A 15 18.03 1.96 17.42
N TYR A 16 18.56 2.21 18.62
CA TYR A 16 17.83 2.10 19.87
C TYR A 16 16.60 3.01 19.87
N ASN A 17 16.77 4.28 19.52
CA ASN A 17 15.68 5.25 19.50
C ASN A 17 14.61 4.89 18.48
N MET A 18 15.00 4.44 17.28
CA MET A 18 14.06 3.96 16.25
C MET A 18 13.26 2.74 16.74
N HIS A 19 13.94 1.77 17.36
CA HIS A 19 13.33 0.57 17.92
C HIS A 19 12.32 0.91 19.02
N GLU A 20 12.71 1.70 20.02
CA GLU A 20 11.82 2.10 21.11
C GLU A 20 10.65 2.97 20.65
N CYS A 21 10.87 3.94 19.75
CA CYS A 21 9.79 4.74 19.18
C CYS A 21 8.77 3.84 18.44
N THR A 22 9.26 2.82 17.71
CA THR A 22 8.39 1.87 17.03
C THR A 22 7.61 1.00 18.03
N LEU A 23 8.25 0.51 19.09
CA LEU A 23 7.58 -0.25 20.14
C LEU A 23 6.54 0.57 20.88
N GLN A 24 6.80 1.85 21.15
CA GLN A 24 5.80 2.75 21.73
C GLN A 24 4.58 2.90 20.82
N MET A 25 4.77 3.09 19.50
CA MET A 25 3.65 3.12 18.55
C MET A 25 2.88 1.79 18.51
N TYR A 26 3.59 0.66 18.58
CA TYR A 26 2.99 -0.68 18.65
C TYR A 26 2.10 -0.82 19.89
N ARG A 27 2.65 -0.51 21.08
CA ARG A 27 1.95 -0.56 22.38
C ARG A 27 0.72 0.35 22.41
N GLN A 28 0.78 1.50 21.74
CA GLN A 28 -0.33 2.45 21.62
C GLN A 28 -1.32 2.11 20.49
N ASN A 29 -1.13 0.99 19.78
CA ASN A 29 -1.95 0.59 18.64
C ASN A 29 -2.01 1.65 17.51
N LYS A 30 -0.92 2.37 17.26
CA LYS A 30 -0.84 3.48 16.28
C LYS A 30 -0.21 3.09 14.93
N ILE A 31 0.18 1.83 14.75
CA ILE A 31 0.72 1.33 13.48
C ILE A 31 -0.43 1.12 12.48
N CYS A 32 -0.34 1.72 11.30
CA CYS A 32 -1.37 1.68 10.26
C CYS A 32 -0.76 1.76 8.85
N ALA A 33 -1.56 1.49 7.81
CA ALA A 33 -1.14 1.53 6.41
C ALA A 33 -0.40 2.84 6.03
N LYS A 34 -0.79 3.97 6.61
CA LYS A 34 -0.20 5.29 6.32
C LYS A 34 1.25 5.45 6.82
N ASN A 35 1.60 4.83 7.95
CA ASN A 35 2.93 4.98 8.56
C ASN A 35 3.81 3.73 8.44
N ALA A 36 3.25 2.58 8.11
CA ALA A 36 3.96 1.30 8.11
C ALA A 36 5.17 1.25 7.15
N PHE A 37 5.13 1.98 6.03
CA PHE A 37 6.28 2.09 5.12
C PHE A 37 7.42 2.94 5.68
N ASN A 38 7.11 3.91 6.54
CA ASN A 38 8.12 4.78 7.17
C ASN A 38 8.80 4.13 8.38
N LEU A 39 8.17 3.10 8.96
CA LEU A 39 8.75 2.33 10.06
C LEU A 39 9.79 1.34 9.50
N LYS A 40 11.06 1.58 9.81
CA LYS A 40 12.19 0.78 9.31
C LYS A 40 12.54 -0.43 10.18
N LEU A 41 11.68 -0.78 11.15
CA LEU A 41 11.93 -1.90 12.06
C LEU A 41 12.26 -3.21 11.33
N LEU A 42 11.58 -3.51 10.22
CA LEU A 42 11.82 -4.71 9.40
C LEU A 42 13.23 -4.73 8.76
N GLU A 43 13.75 -3.57 8.34
CA GLU A 43 15.07 -3.46 7.70
C GLU A 43 16.20 -3.72 8.71
N TYR A 44 16.02 -3.26 9.95
CA TYR A 44 17.01 -3.43 11.01
C TYR A 44 16.69 -4.58 11.97
N LEU A 45 15.63 -5.35 11.73
CA LEU A 45 15.24 -6.46 12.59
C LEU A 45 16.40 -7.46 12.82
N PRO A 46 17.21 -7.84 11.79
CA PRO A 46 18.37 -8.70 12.00
C PRO A 46 19.44 -8.05 12.88
N ALA A 47 19.65 -6.74 12.75
CA ALA A 47 20.61 -5.98 13.55
C ALA A 47 20.16 -5.85 15.01
N ILE A 48 18.85 -5.72 15.24
CA ILE A 48 18.23 -5.65 16.58
C ILE A 48 18.29 -7.01 17.28
N LEU A 49 17.95 -8.09 16.56
CA LEU A 49 17.93 -9.45 17.12
C LEU A 49 19.33 -10.07 17.22
N GLY A 50 20.24 -9.72 16.32
CA GLY A 50 21.61 -10.23 16.27
C GLY A 50 22.53 -9.58 17.32
N ARG A 51 22.19 -8.38 17.81
CA ARG A 51 22.91 -7.72 18.91
C ARG A 51 22.42 -8.25 20.25
N LYS A 52 22.88 -9.44 20.58
CA LYS A 52 22.79 -10.04 21.92
C LYS A 52 23.52 -9.12 22.92
N GLY A 53 22.80 -8.22 23.58
CA GLY A 53 23.26 -7.47 24.76
C GLY A 53 23.99 -6.14 24.53
N LYS A 54 23.80 -5.45 23.39
CA LYS A 54 24.58 -4.22 23.07
C LYS A 54 23.81 -3.03 22.49
N ILE A 55 22.47 -2.99 22.57
CA ILE A 55 21.69 -1.84 22.07
C ILE A 55 21.38 -0.85 23.20
N SER A 56 21.95 -1.05 24.40
CA SER A 56 21.83 -0.12 25.51
C SER A 56 23.19 0.49 25.82
N ASN A 57 23.34 1.81 25.64
CA ASN A 57 24.48 2.59 26.17
C ASN A 57 24.41 2.78 27.69
N VAL A 58 23.64 1.95 28.39
CA VAL A 58 23.40 2.04 29.81
C VAL A 58 24.20 0.91 30.45
N GLU A 59 25.33 1.25 31.06
CA GLU A 59 26.22 0.34 31.80
C GLU A 59 25.58 -0.25 33.08
N ASN A 60 24.29 0.00 33.31
CA ASN A 60 23.53 -0.54 34.43
C ASN A 60 22.58 -1.63 33.91
N ASP A 61 22.80 -2.85 34.42
CA ASP A 61 22.28 -4.19 34.05
C ASP A 61 20.74 -4.38 33.96
N GLU A 62 19.93 -3.32 33.85
CA GLU A 62 18.47 -3.39 33.97
C GLU A 62 17.70 -3.14 32.66
N ASN A 63 18.34 -2.58 31.63
CA ASN A 63 17.71 -2.22 30.35
C ASN A 63 18.16 -3.10 29.16
N ILE A 64 18.23 -4.39 29.42
CA ILE A 64 18.59 -5.40 28.43
C ILE A 64 17.39 -5.61 27.47
N ILE A 65 17.48 -5.11 26.22
CA ILE A 65 16.56 -5.43 25.11
C ILE A 65 16.46 -6.95 24.81
N THR A 66 17.25 -7.78 25.50
CA THR A 66 17.34 -9.23 25.27
C THR A 66 16.38 -10.10 26.07
N THR A 67 15.53 -9.54 26.94
CA THR A 67 14.47 -10.35 27.58
C THR A 67 13.53 -10.89 26.51
N PHE A 68 13.15 -12.17 26.60
CA PHE A 68 12.24 -12.83 25.65
C PHE A 68 10.95 -12.02 25.41
N GLN A 69 10.47 -11.29 26.42
CA GLN A 69 9.33 -10.37 26.29
C GLN A 69 9.59 -9.21 25.32
N SER A 70 10.77 -8.57 25.39
CA SER A 70 11.12 -7.46 24.50
C SER A 70 11.37 -7.97 23.07
N VAL A 71 12.02 -9.13 22.94
CA VAL A 71 12.18 -9.83 21.65
C VAL A 71 10.82 -10.22 21.06
N GLY A 72 9.90 -10.77 21.86
CA GLY A 72 8.54 -11.10 21.46
C GLY A 72 7.76 -9.88 21.01
N ALA A 73 7.78 -8.80 21.80
CA ALA A 73 7.13 -7.55 21.44
C ALA A 73 7.71 -6.93 20.16
N THR A 74 9.03 -7.07 19.93
CA THR A 74 9.71 -6.64 18.71
C THR A 74 9.25 -7.46 17.50
N LEU A 75 9.14 -8.78 17.66
CA LEU A 75 8.61 -9.67 16.63
C LEU A 75 7.15 -9.35 16.31
N ASP A 76 6.31 -9.18 17.33
CA ASP A 76 4.90 -8.85 17.14
C ASP A 76 4.71 -7.49 16.45
N ALA A 77 5.51 -6.49 16.84
CA ALA A 77 5.52 -5.19 16.17
C ALA A 77 5.93 -5.32 14.70
N SER A 78 6.95 -6.14 14.40
CA SER A 78 7.37 -6.38 13.03
C SER A 78 6.27 -7.05 12.18
N ALA A 79 5.56 -8.03 12.74
CA ALA A 79 4.44 -8.69 12.09
C ALA A 79 3.29 -7.71 11.81
N LYS A 80 2.97 -6.83 12.77
CA LYS A 80 1.95 -5.79 12.61
C LYS A 80 2.29 -4.78 11.52
N ILE A 81 3.56 -4.35 11.43
CA ILE A 81 4.02 -3.47 10.36
C ILE A 81 3.86 -4.16 9.01
N TYR A 82 4.25 -5.43 8.91
CA TYR A 82 4.12 -6.19 7.68
C TYR A 82 2.66 -6.32 7.23
N ALA A 83 1.76 -6.68 8.15
CA ALA A 83 0.31 -6.74 7.88
C ALA A 83 -0.22 -5.39 7.37
N ALA A 84 0.11 -4.28 8.06
CA ALA A 84 -0.31 -2.94 7.64
C ALA A 84 0.20 -2.54 6.25
N ARG A 85 1.40 -2.99 5.85
CA ARG A 85 1.92 -2.79 4.50
C ARG A 85 1.14 -3.60 3.47
N ILE A 86 0.82 -4.87 3.78
CA ILE A 86 -0.01 -5.72 2.91
C ILE A 86 -1.38 -5.09 2.72
N ASP A 87 -2.02 -4.60 3.78
CA ASP A 87 -3.35 -3.98 3.68
C ASP A 87 -3.31 -2.77 2.73
N SER A 88 -2.26 -1.94 2.82
CA SER A 88 -2.06 -0.81 1.90
C SER A 88 -1.88 -1.27 0.46
N LEU A 89 -1.04 -2.28 0.23
CA LEU A 89 -0.76 -2.80 -1.12
C LEU A 89 -2.02 -3.44 -1.73
N TYR A 90 -2.78 -4.17 -0.93
CA TYR A 90 -4.03 -4.80 -1.34
C TYR A 90 -5.06 -3.74 -1.74
N TYR A 91 -5.22 -2.70 -0.91
CA TYR A 91 -6.12 -1.58 -1.21
C TYR A 91 -5.73 -0.86 -2.51
N GLU A 92 -4.46 -0.53 -2.70
CA GLU A 92 -3.98 0.13 -3.92
C GLU A 92 -4.17 -0.76 -5.15
N THR A 93 -3.98 -2.08 -5.02
CA THR A 93 -4.19 -3.04 -6.11
C THR A 93 -5.67 -3.10 -6.52
N ILE A 94 -6.58 -3.22 -5.56
CA ILE A 94 -8.02 -3.21 -5.85
C ILE A 94 -8.43 -1.88 -6.49
N LYS A 95 -7.94 -0.76 -5.96
CA LYS A 95 -8.24 0.56 -6.50
C LYS A 95 -7.78 0.67 -7.95
N ALA A 96 -6.56 0.24 -8.26
CA ALA A 96 -6.03 0.21 -9.62
C ALA A 96 -6.90 -0.67 -10.55
N GLN A 97 -7.29 -1.87 -10.10
CA GLN A 97 -8.16 -2.77 -10.87
C GLN A 97 -9.53 -2.14 -11.15
N THR A 98 -10.14 -1.49 -10.16
CA THR A 98 -11.42 -0.80 -10.34
C THR A 98 -11.31 0.33 -11.36
N LEU A 99 -10.25 1.14 -11.27
CA LEU A 99 -10.02 2.24 -12.23
C LEU A 99 -9.85 1.72 -13.67
N LEU A 100 -9.11 0.62 -13.85
CA LEU A 100 -8.94 0.00 -15.17
C LEU A 100 -10.29 -0.48 -15.74
N LYS A 101 -11.11 -1.16 -14.93
CA LYS A 101 -12.46 -1.59 -15.34
C LYS A 101 -13.35 -0.39 -15.68
N SER A 102 -13.31 0.67 -14.87
CA SER A 102 -14.08 1.89 -15.14
C SER A 102 -13.68 2.55 -16.45
N ASN A 103 -12.38 2.61 -16.77
CA ASN A 103 -11.91 3.15 -18.05
C ASN A 103 -12.34 2.29 -19.25
N GLU A 104 -12.31 0.96 -19.13
CA GLU A 104 -12.80 0.05 -20.18
C GLU A 104 -14.31 0.22 -20.41
N LEU A 105 -15.09 0.40 -19.35
CA LEU A 105 -16.53 0.62 -19.44
C LEU A 105 -16.85 1.99 -20.07
N GLN A 106 -16.14 3.05 -19.68
CA GLN A 106 -16.28 4.38 -20.28
C GLN A 106 -15.95 4.35 -21.77
N HIS A 107 -14.82 3.74 -22.15
CA HIS A 107 -14.43 3.63 -23.54
C HIS A 107 -15.45 2.86 -24.39
N ARG A 108 -16.03 1.78 -23.85
CA ARG A 108 -17.08 1.01 -24.54
C ARG A 108 -18.37 1.81 -24.71
N GLU A 109 -18.74 2.62 -23.71
CA GLU A 109 -19.92 3.48 -23.79
C GLU A 109 -19.72 4.63 -24.78
N ASP A 110 -18.54 5.24 -24.82
CA ASP A 110 -18.20 6.29 -25.80
C ASP A 110 -18.31 5.78 -27.24
N ILE A 111 -17.82 4.55 -27.51
CA ILE A 111 -17.98 3.88 -28.81
C ILE A 111 -19.46 3.68 -29.13
N ARG A 112 -20.25 3.18 -28.18
CA ARG A 112 -21.68 2.92 -28.36
C ARG A 112 -22.48 4.21 -28.65
N ILE A 113 -22.16 5.30 -27.96
CA ILE A 113 -22.79 6.62 -28.20
C ILE A 113 -22.42 7.13 -29.59
N ALA A 114 -21.15 7.00 -30.00
CA ALA A 114 -20.69 7.41 -31.33
C ALA A 114 -21.37 6.62 -32.46
N GLU A 115 -21.59 5.31 -32.28
CA GLU A 115 -22.31 4.46 -33.24
C GLU A 115 -23.79 4.82 -33.33
N THR A 116 -24.45 5.04 -32.18
CA THR A 116 -25.87 5.41 -32.14
C THR A 116 -26.11 6.73 -32.88
N ASN A 117 -25.23 7.71 -32.70
CA ASN A 117 -25.31 9.01 -33.38
C ASN A 117 -25.05 8.94 -34.89
N ARG A 118 -24.34 7.92 -35.40
CA ARG A 118 -24.21 7.73 -36.85
C ARG A 118 -25.49 7.18 -37.47
N ASN A 119 -26.13 6.21 -36.80
CA ASN A 119 -27.31 5.54 -37.34
C ASN A 119 -28.55 6.43 -37.35
N THR A 120 -28.70 7.35 -36.38
CA THR A 120 -29.84 8.28 -36.34
C THR A 120 -29.79 9.35 -37.44
N ASN A 121 -28.61 9.71 -37.93
CA ASN A 121 -28.45 10.70 -39.01
C ASN A 121 -28.70 10.14 -40.42
N HIS A 122 -28.91 8.83 -40.60
CA HIS A 122 -29.17 8.20 -41.91
C HIS A 122 -30.65 7.88 -42.17
N SER A 123 -31.53 8.10 -41.18
CA SER A 123 -32.93 7.63 -41.23
C SER A 123 -33.96 8.77 -41.35
N SER A 124 -33.54 9.99 -41.70
CA SER A 124 -34.41 11.18 -41.73
C SER A 124 -34.85 11.64 -43.13
N ASP A 125 -34.40 10.97 -44.20
CA ASP A 125 -34.65 11.40 -45.58
C ASP A 125 -35.30 10.27 -46.43
N ASP A 126 -36.44 9.71 -46.01
CA ASP A 126 -37.32 8.98 -46.95
C ASP A 126 -38.74 8.85 -46.38
N ASP A 127 -39.57 9.86 -46.61
CA ASP A 127 -41.05 9.76 -46.61
C ASP A 127 -41.59 10.95 -47.42
N GLY A 128 -41.38 10.89 -48.74
CA GLY A 128 -42.11 11.71 -49.70
C GLY A 128 -43.40 10.99 -50.08
N GLU A 129 -44.52 11.46 -49.53
CA GLU A 129 -45.86 10.99 -49.88
C GLU A 129 -46.15 11.19 -51.38
N ASP A 130 -46.17 10.11 -52.16
CA ASP A 130 -46.86 10.11 -53.46
C ASP A 130 -48.36 9.97 -53.19
N GLN A 131 -49.05 11.12 -53.15
CA GLN A 131 -50.50 11.19 -53.10
C GLN A 131 -51.07 10.78 -54.47
N ASP A 132 -51.85 9.69 -54.45
CA ASP A 132 -52.68 9.21 -55.54
C ASP A 132 -53.52 10.34 -56.15
N ASN A 133 -53.29 10.65 -57.43
CA ASN A 133 -54.12 11.58 -58.18
C ASN A 133 -55.11 10.77 -59.03
N ILE A 134 -56.38 10.82 -58.63
CA ILE A 134 -57.54 10.34 -59.38
C ILE A 134 -57.93 11.42 -60.39
N ASP A 135 -57.90 11.09 -61.68
CA ASP A 135 -58.98 11.30 -62.66
C ASP A 135 -58.63 10.65 -64.02
#